data_AF-A0A420ZC63-F1
#
_entry.id   AF-A0A420ZC63-F1
#
_cell.length_a   1.000
_cell.length_b   1.000
_cell.length_c   1.000
_cell.angle_alpha   90.00
_cell.angle_beta   90.00
_cell.angle_gamma   90.00
#
_symmetry.space_group_name_H-M   'P 1'
#
loop_
_entity.id
_entity.type
_entity.pdbx_description
1 polymer ?
#
loop_
_entity_poly.entity_id
_entity_poly.type
_entity_poly.pdbx_seq_one_letter_code
_entity_poly.pdbx_strand_id
1 'polypeptide(L)'
;MKQTFKFINKIYIIMLGSKCLEINILKPTRHKQTLLFECYNTFFEMVMQILNIKKNNTNISRKEIQNLIYKTFRKEYNIASQLIIEAKTYAWNIRKQRIPKKITVRFDKRLFSIKTTRRNNPVLSLRLNHERIAIPIRQDGAYKRLLEHIQDGWEITSITMTKDFRFYATIKKE
;
A
#
# COMPACT_ATOMS: atom_id res chain seq x y z
N MET A 1 1.49 5.12 25.00
CA MET A 1 0.72 5.94 24.03
C MET A 1 0.32 5.09 22.82
N LYS A 2 -0.98 4.84 22.62
CA LYS A 2 -1.50 4.09 21.46
C LYS A 2 -1.86 5.10 20.36
N GLN A 3 -1.11 5.11 19.26
CA GLN A 3 -1.45 5.89 18.08
C GLN A 3 -2.70 5.29 17.41
N THR A 4 -3.78 6.06 17.39
CA THR A 4 -5.04 5.72 16.74
C THR A 4 -4.98 6.17 15.28
N PHE A 5 -4.99 5.20 14.37
CA PHE A 5 -5.03 5.42 12.92
C PHE A 5 -6.45 5.82 12.49
N LYS A 6 -6.60 7.08 12.03
CA LYS A 6 -7.81 7.56 11.34
C LYS A 6 -7.53 7.51 9.83
N PHE A 7 -8.09 6.51 9.15
CA PHE A 7 -8.18 6.51 7.69
C PHE A 7 -9.29 7.48 7.29
N ILE A 8 -8.93 8.65 6.75
CA ILE A 8 -9.92 9.62 6.26
C ILE A 8 -9.57 10.05 4.84
N ASN A 9 -10.58 9.93 3.97
CA ASN A 9 -10.66 10.50 2.64
C ASN A 9 -10.30 12.00 2.68
N LYS A 10 -9.30 12.43 1.89
CA LYS A 10 -8.84 13.81 1.74
C LYS A 10 -8.35 14.50 3.03
N ILE A 11 -7.24 14.09 3.62
CA ILE A 11 -6.54 14.92 4.63
C ILE A 11 -5.02 14.77 4.47
N TYR A 12 -4.33 15.90 4.34
CA TYR A 12 -2.91 16.03 4.68
C TYR A 12 -2.74 15.63 6.15
N ILE A 13 -2.47 14.35 6.43
CA ILE A 13 -2.14 13.92 7.77
C ILE A 13 -0.66 14.29 7.97
N ILE A 14 -0.41 15.44 8.59
CA ILE A 14 0.87 15.76 9.20
C ILE A 14 0.92 14.95 10.51
N MET A 15 1.39 13.71 10.43
CA MET A 15 1.94 13.05 11.62
C MET A 15 3.34 13.64 11.80
N LEU A 16 3.70 14.12 13.00
CA LEU A 16 5.04 14.67 13.32
C LEU A 16 6.16 13.92 12.54
N GLY A 17 6.78 14.59 11.56
CA GLY A 17 7.84 14.03 10.69
C GLY A 17 7.39 13.25 9.43
N SER A 18 6.11 13.21 9.07
CA SER A 18 5.62 12.50 7.88
C SER A 18 4.46 13.21 7.16
N LYS A 19 4.45 13.13 5.82
CA LYS A 19 3.40 13.69 4.95
C LYS A 19 2.91 12.63 3.97
N CYS A 20 1.67 12.79 3.51
CA CYS A 20 1.06 11.94 2.49
C CYS A 20 0.70 12.80 1.27
N LEU A 21 1.27 12.48 0.10
CA LEU A 21 1.14 13.24 -1.13
C LEU A 21 0.53 12.37 -2.22
N GLU A 22 -0.48 12.88 -2.91
CA GLU A 22 -1.03 12.19 -4.08
C GLU A 22 -0.01 12.17 -5.22
N ILE A 23 0.13 11.02 -5.87
CA ILE A 23 0.90 10.85 -7.11
C ILE A 23 -0.09 10.55 -8.22
N ASN A 24 -0.17 11.44 -9.18
CA ASN A 24 -0.99 11.23 -10.36
C ASN A 24 -0.24 10.36 -11.35
N ILE A 25 -0.89 9.29 -11.79
CA ILE A 25 -0.37 8.41 -12.83
C ILE A 25 -1.06 8.68 -14.16
N LEU A 26 -0.39 8.36 -15.27
CA LEU A 26 -1.07 8.25 -16.55
C LEU A 26 -1.98 7.01 -16.54
N LYS A 27 -3.06 7.06 -17.33
CA LYS A 27 -4.03 5.95 -17.43
C LYS A 27 -3.30 4.64 -17.73
N PRO A 28 -3.36 3.63 -16.84
CA PRO A 28 -2.73 2.35 -17.11
C PRO A 28 -3.40 1.66 -18.30
N THR A 29 -2.65 0.82 -19.02
CA THR A 29 -3.22 -0.06 -20.05
C THR A 29 -4.24 -1.02 -19.42
N ARG A 30 -5.15 -1.58 -20.21
CA ARG A 30 -6.17 -2.55 -19.74
C ARG A 30 -5.54 -3.68 -18.92
N HIS A 31 -4.44 -4.26 -19.44
CA HIS A 31 -3.70 -5.30 -18.75
C HIS A 31 -3.16 -4.84 -17.36
N LYS A 32 -2.54 -3.66 -17.27
CA LYS A 32 -2.07 -3.13 -15.97
C LYS A 32 -3.22 -2.83 -15.01
N GLN A 33 -4.37 -2.38 -15.51
CA GLN A 33 -5.56 -2.19 -14.67
C GLN A 33 -6.07 -3.51 -14.09
N THR A 34 -6.11 -4.58 -14.89
CA THR A 34 -6.45 -5.93 -14.43
C THR A 34 -5.52 -6.37 -13.31
N LEU A 35 -4.21 -6.25 -13.49
CA LEU A 35 -3.23 -6.65 -12.46
C LEU A 35 -3.36 -5.84 -11.16
N LEU A 36 -3.64 -4.54 -11.25
CA LEU A 36 -3.87 -3.68 -10.08
C LEU A 36 -5.17 -4.07 -9.37
N PHE A 37 -6.22 -4.41 -10.12
CA PHE A 37 -7.49 -4.85 -9.59
C PHE A 37 -7.36 -6.18 -8.84
N GLU A 38 -6.70 -7.15 -9.47
CA GLU A 38 -6.39 -8.46 -8.86
C GLU A 38 -5.59 -8.28 -7.58
N CYS A 39 -4.53 -7.47 -7.61
CA CYS A 39 -3.73 -7.16 -6.42
C CYS A 39 -4.59 -6.56 -5.30
N TYR A 40 -5.49 -5.61 -5.62
CA TYR A 40 -6.40 -5.03 -4.65
C TYR A 40 -7.34 -6.06 -4.03
N ASN A 41 -8.00 -6.88 -4.86
CA ASN A 41 -8.99 -7.85 -4.40
C ASN A 41 -8.34 -8.95 -3.58
N THR A 42 -7.21 -9.50 -4.03
CA THR A 42 -6.44 -10.48 -3.26
C THR A 42 -6.03 -9.90 -1.90
N PHE A 43 -5.54 -8.65 -1.87
CA PHE A 43 -5.19 -8.00 -0.60
C PHE A 43 -6.42 -7.82 0.31
N PHE A 44 -7.57 -7.46 -0.25
CA PHE A 44 -8.83 -7.34 0.48
C PHE A 44 -9.29 -8.67 1.06
N GLU A 45 -9.29 -9.74 0.27
CA GLU A 45 -9.62 -11.10 0.71
C GLU A 45 -8.73 -11.55 1.85
N MET A 46 -7.41 -11.38 1.72
CA MET A 46 -6.46 -11.66 2.80
C MET A 46 -6.81 -10.88 4.07
N VAL A 47 -7.06 -9.57 3.98
CA VAL A 47 -7.44 -8.76 5.15
C VAL A 47 -8.73 -9.29 5.80
N MET A 48 -9.75 -9.62 5.01
CA MET A 48 -11.02 -10.13 5.50
C MET A 48 -10.88 -11.50 6.16
N GLN A 49 -10.12 -12.42 5.57
CA GLN A 49 -9.83 -13.72 6.17
C GLN A 49 -9.12 -13.56 7.53
N ILE A 50 -8.15 -12.66 7.62
CA ILE A 50 -7.40 -12.40 8.88
C ILE A 50 -8.32 -11.82 9.96
N LEU A 51 -9.20 -10.90 9.59
CA LEU A 51 -10.19 -10.34 10.50
C LEU A 51 -11.18 -11.41 10.98
N ASN A 52 -11.60 -12.32 10.11
CA ASN A 52 -12.47 -13.43 10.46
C ASN A 52 -11.78 -14.41 11.43
N ILE A 53 -10.53 -14.78 11.15
CA ILE A 53 -9.69 -15.58 12.07
C ILE A 53 -9.62 -14.92 13.44
N LYS A 54 -9.39 -13.59 13.48
CA LYS A 54 -9.31 -12.86 14.75
C LYS A 54 -10.64 -12.79 15.49
N LYS A 55 -11.76 -12.64 14.76
CA LYS A 55 -13.11 -12.63 15.33
C LYS A 55 -13.46 -13.97 15.97
N ASN A 56 -13.10 -15.07 15.30
CA ASN A 56 -13.38 -16.43 15.78
C ASN A 56 -12.38 -16.89 16.88
N ASN A 57 -11.24 -16.21 17.02
CA ASN A 57 -10.20 -16.50 18.01
C ASN A 57 -9.82 -15.23 18.79
N THR A 58 -10.65 -14.81 19.73
CA THR A 58 -10.49 -13.54 20.46
C THR A 58 -9.17 -13.42 21.23
N ASN A 59 -8.56 -14.53 21.63
CA ASN A 59 -7.29 -14.56 22.37
C ASN A 59 -6.04 -14.72 21.49
N ILE A 60 -6.19 -14.94 20.17
CA ILE A 60 -5.02 -15.13 19.29
C ILE A 60 -4.14 -13.87 19.25
N SER A 61 -2.84 -14.06 19.44
CA SER A 61 -1.83 -13.02 19.39
C SER A 61 -1.45 -12.67 17.95
N ARG A 62 -0.76 -11.53 17.78
CA ARG A 62 -0.27 -11.10 16.46
C ARG A 62 0.75 -12.09 15.87
N LYS A 63 1.53 -12.75 16.73
CA LYS A 63 2.57 -13.71 16.33
C LYS A 63 1.95 -15.02 15.85
N GLU A 64 0.94 -15.52 16.56
CA GLU A 64 0.19 -16.71 16.14
C GLU A 64 -0.53 -16.49 14.82
N ILE A 65 -1.18 -15.34 14.63
CA ILE A 65 -1.77 -14.94 13.34
C ILE A 65 -0.71 -14.96 12.23
N GLN A 66 0.47 -14.37 12.47
CA GLN A 66 1.55 -14.38 11.47
C GLN A 66 1.93 -15.81 11.06
N ASN A 67 2.14 -16.70 12.02
CA ASN A 67 2.55 -18.08 11.76
C ASN A 67 1.48 -18.86 10.98
N LEU A 68 0.21 -18.66 11.32
CA LEU A 68 -0.93 -19.27 10.65
C LEU A 68 -1.02 -18.80 9.20
N ILE A 69 -0.97 -17.49 8.98
CA ILE A 69 -1.12 -16.88 7.65
C ILE A 69 0.04 -17.26 6.74
N TYR A 70 1.29 -17.23 7.23
CA TYR A 70 2.45 -17.33 6.34
C TYR A 70 2.51 -18.68 5.61
N LYS A 71 2.10 -19.77 6.28
CA LYS A 71 2.03 -21.10 5.66
C LYS A 71 0.84 -21.24 4.71
N THR A 72 -0.32 -20.74 5.11
CA THR A 72 -1.57 -20.90 4.36
C THR A 72 -1.62 -19.96 3.14
N PHE A 73 -1.43 -18.65 3.35
CA PHE A 73 -1.64 -17.65 2.29
C PHE A 73 -0.54 -17.69 1.23
N ARG A 74 0.68 -18.09 1.60
CA ARG A 74 1.75 -18.26 0.60
C ARG A 74 1.42 -19.37 -0.40
N LYS A 75 0.74 -20.44 0.06
CA LYS A 75 0.28 -21.53 -0.82
C LYS A 75 -0.96 -21.11 -1.62
N GLU A 76 -1.90 -20.42 -0.97
CA GLU A 76 -3.21 -20.08 -1.54
C GLU A 76 -3.14 -18.96 -2.59
N TYR A 77 -2.39 -17.89 -2.34
CA TYR A 77 -2.50 -16.65 -3.13
C TYR A 77 -1.37 -16.39 -4.14
N ASN A 78 -0.33 -17.23 -4.18
CA ASN A 78 0.86 -17.04 -5.04
C ASN A 78 1.32 -15.56 -5.14
N ILE A 79 1.37 -14.88 -3.98
CA ILE A 79 1.57 -13.43 -3.86
C ILE A 79 2.93 -13.11 -3.23
N ALA A 80 3.49 -11.93 -3.52
CA ALA A 80 4.68 -11.44 -2.85
C ALA A 80 4.52 -11.46 -1.32
N SER A 81 5.44 -12.11 -0.59
CA SER A 81 5.30 -12.32 0.86
C SER A 81 5.21 -11.02 1.65
N GLN A 82 5.80 -9.95 1.15
CA GLN A 82 5.70 -8.63 1.76
C GLN A 82 4.26 -8.09 1.74
N LEU A 83 3.46 -8.38 0.69
CA LEU A 83 2.03 -8.01 0.65
C LEU A 83 1.21 -8.77 1.70
N ILE A 84 1.58 -10.01 2.02
CA ILE A 84 0.96 -10.78 3.12
C ILE A 84 1.24 -10.11 4.47
N ILE A 85 2.48 -9.65 4.69
CA ILE A 85 2.87 -8.94 5.92
C ILE A 85 2.09 -7.62 6.05
N GLU A 86 1.95 -6.88 4.95
CA GLU A 86 1.17 -5.64 4.91
C GLU A 86 -0.31 -5.89 5.17
N ALA A 87 -0.92 -6.93 4.58
CA ALA A 87 -2.32 -7.31 4.82
C ALA A 87 -2.58 -7.64 6.29
N LYS A 88 -1.70 -8.45 6.91
CA LYS A 88 -1.77 -8.73 8.35
C LYS A 88 -1.64 -7.47 9.19
N THR A 89 -0.67 -6.62 8.86
CA THR A 89 -0.43 -5.38 9.61
C THR A 89 -1.65 -4.45 9.52
N TYR A 90 -2.23 -4.33 8.33
CA TYR A 90 -3.46 -3.59 8.10
C TYR A 90 -4.62 -4.16 8.94
N ALA A 91 -4.92 -5.45 8.78
CA ALA A 91 -5.98 -6.13 9.52
C ALA A 91 -5.82 -5.98 11.04
N TRP A 92 -4.59 -6.13 11.55
CA TRP A 92 -4.31 -5.98 12.97
C TRP A 92 -4.58 -4.55 13.46
N ASN A 93 -4.23 -3.52 12.69
CA ASN A 93 -4.44 -2.14 13.07
C ASN A 93 -5.93 -1.77 13.13
N ILE A 94 -6.75 -2.35 12.25
CA ILE A 94 -8.20 -2.06 12.19
C ILE A 94 -9.06 -3.07 12.97
N ARG A 95 -8.48 -4.11 13.59
CA ARG A 95 -9.21 -5.23 14.21
C ARG A 95 -10.27 -4.86 15.26
N LYS A 96 -10.13 -3.70 15.90
CA LYS A 96 -11.08 -3.19 16.92
C LYS A 96 -12.05 -2.15 16.37
N GLN A 97 -11.93 -1.82 15.08
CA GLN A 97 -12.73 -0.82 14.41
C GLN A 97 -13.80 -1.51 13.56
N ARG A 98 -14.83 -0.76 13.16
CA ARG A 98 -15.75 -1.23 12.13
C ARG A 98 -14.97 -1.43 10.83
N ILE A 99 -15.15 -2.59 10.18
CA ILE A 99 -14.48 -2.90 8.91
C ILE A 99 -14.83 -1.78 7.90
N PRO A 100 -13.83 -1.06 7.36
CA PRO A 100 -14.10 0.04 6.45
C PRO A 100 -14.61 -0.50 5.11
N LYS A 101 -15.55 0.23 4.49
CA LYS A 101 -16.08 -0.10 3.15
C LYS A 101 -15.00 -0.08 2.05
N LYS A 102 -13.90 0.61 2.30
CA LYS A 102 -12.75 0.72 1.40
C LYS A 102 -11.48 0.52 2.22
N ILE A 103 -10.64 -0.44 1.84
CA ILE A 103 -9.28 -0.56 2.35
C ILE A 103 -8.28 0.03 1.36
N THR A 104 -7.02 0.10 1.76
CA THR A 104 -5.91 0.51 0.90
C THR A 104 -4.79 -0.51 0.93
N VAL A 105 -4.11 -0.70 -0.20
CA VAL A 105 -2.92 -1.54 -0.32
C VAL A 105 -1.69 -0.67 -0.10
N ARG A 106 -0.86 -1.01 0.87
CA ARG A 106 0.42 -0.33 1.10
C ARG A 106 1.56 -1.13 0.49
N PHE A 107 2.36 -0.47 -0.32
CA PHE A 107 3.61 -0.97 -0.88
C PHE A 107 4.77 -0.30 -0.12
N ASP A 108 5.51 -1.07 0.67
CA ASP A 108 6.71 -0.60 1.36
C ASP A 108 7.92 -0.50 0.39
N LYS A 109 9.08 -0.06 0.89
CA LYS A 109 10.30 0.11 0.07
C LYS A 109 10.75 -1.15 -0.69
N ARG A 110 10.34 -2.35 -0.28
CA ARG A 110 10.64 -3.60 -1.02
C ARG A 110 9.68 -3.84 -2.18
N LEU A 111 8.49 -3.26 -2.10
CA LEU A 111 7.42 -3.44 -3.05
C LEU A 111 7.30 -2.32 -4.08
N PHE A 112 7.93 -1.16 -3.88
CA PHE A 112 7.94 -0.09 -4.88
C PHE A 112 9.33 0.45 -5.20
N SER A 113 9.45 1.15 -6.31
CA SER A 113 10.55 2.08 -6.59
C SER A 113 10.07 3.13 -7.57
N ILE A 114 10.50 4.39 -7.39
CA ILE A 114 10.38 5.40 -8.45
C ILE A 114 11.63 5.30 -9.32
N LYS A 115 11.44 5.21 -10.64
CA LYS A 115 12.53 5.12 -11.62
C LYS A 115 12.26 6.09 -12.77
N THR A 116 13.26 6.29 -13.61
CA THR A 116 13.12 6.98 -14.89
C THR A 116 13.30 5.98 -16.04
N THR A 117 12.57 6.20 -17.13
CA THR A 117 12.81 5.49 -18.39
C THR A 117 14.04 6.06 -19.10
N ARG A 118 14.53 5.40 -20.16
CA ARG A 118 15.62 5.92 -21.02
C ARG A 118 15.34 7.32 -21.60
N ARG A 119 14.07 7.72 -21.71
CA ARG A 119 13.63 9.04 -22.19
C ARG A 119 13.30 10.00 -21.03
N ASN A 120 13.85 9.77 -19.84
CA ASN A 120 13.64 10.60 -18.64
C ASN A 120 12.18 10.72 -18.16
N ASN A 121 11.29 9.80 -18.57
CA ASN A 121 9.92 9.78 -18.05
C ASN A 121 9.87 9.04 -16.71
N PRO A 122 9.30 9.64 -15.64
CA PRO A 122 9.21 9.00 -14.34
C PRO A 122 8.16 7.88 -14.35
N VAL A 123 8.49 6.78 -13.69
CA VAL A 123 7.62 5.62 -13.54
C VAL A 123 7.59 5.17 -12.08
N LEU A 124 6.39 4.87 -11.62
CA LEU A 124 6.15 4.14 -10.39
C LEU A 124 6.21 2.65 -10.71
N SER A 125 7.22 1.95 -10.22
CA SER A 125 7.31 0.50 -10.37
C SER A 125 6.83 -0.19 -9.10
N LEU A 126 5.87 -1.11 -9.24
CA LEU A 126 5.21 -1.82 -8.15
C LEU A 126 5.35 -3.32 -8.32
N ARG A 127 5.74 -4.01 -7.26
CA ARG A 127 5.66 -5.46 -7.14
C ARG A 127 4.24 -5.82 -6.70
N LEU A 128 3.50 -6.46 -7.60
CA LEU A 128 2.16 -6.96 -7.37
C LEU A 128 2.22 -8.45 -7.00
N ASN A 129 1.15 -9.19 -7.28
CA ASN A 129 1.03 -10.60 -6.94
C ASN A 129 2.14 -11.44 -7.59
N HIS A 130 2.15 -11.51 -8.91
CA HIS A 130 3.05 -12.39 -9.66
C HIS A 130 4.24 -11.64 -10.28
N GLU A 131 4.03 -10.37 -10.63
CA GLU A 131 5.01 -9.61 -11.42
C GLU A 131 5.22 -8.19 -10.91
N ARG A 132 6.20 -7.51 -11.53
CA ARG A 132 6.49 -6.11 -11.27
C ARG A 132 6.06 -5.29 -12.48
N ILE A 133 5.15 -4.35 -12.28
CA ILE A 133 4.72 -3.43 -13.34
C ILE A 133 5.39 -2.07 -13.20
N ALA A 134 5.45 -1.32 -14.29
CA ALA A 134 5.86 0.10 -14.30
C ALA A 134 4.70 0.96 -14.80
N ILE A 135 4.30 1.95 -14.01
CA ILE A 135 3.20 2.87 -14.31
C ILE A 135 3.78 4.26 -14.51
N PRO A 136 3.60 4.91 -15.67
CA PRO A 136 4.07 6.27 -15.87
C PRO A 136 3.43 7.25 -14.87
N ILE A 137 4.27 8.07 -14.24
CA ILE A 137 3.83 9.15 -13.37
C ILE A 137 3.55 10.37 -14.25
N ARG A 138 2.42 11.04 -14.03
CA ARG A 138 2.09 12.28 -14.70
C ARG A 138 2.97 13.39 -14.14
N GLN A 139 3.68 14.11 -15.00
CA GLN A 139 4.59 15.20 -14.62
C GLN A 139 3.84 16.51 -14.35
N ASP A 140 2.85 16.47 -13.46
CA ASP A 140 2.02 17.61 -13.09
C ASP A 140 2.51 18.29 -11.80
N GLY A 141 1.74 19.26 -11.29
CA GLY A 141 2.06 19.95 -10.04
C GLY A 141 2.13 19.03 -8.81
N ALA A 142 1.48 17.86 -8.82
CA ALA A 142 1.62 16.90 -7.73
C ALA A 142 3.00 16.22 -7.77
N TYR A 143 3.47 15.86 -8.96
CA TYR A 143 4.82 15.31 -9.14
C TYR A 143 5.91 16.36 -8.84
N LYS A 144 5.73 17.62 -9.26
CA LYS A 144 6.67 18.71 -8.92
C LYS A 144 6.82 18.90 -7.41
N ARG A 145 5.71 18.96 -6.67
CA ARG A 145 5.72 19.04 -5.20
C ARG A 145 6.39 17.85 -4.53
N LEU A 146 6.23 16.65 -5.09
CA LEU A 146 6.95 15.47 -4.58
C LEU A 146 8.47 15.64 -4.76
N LEU A 147 8.91 16.13 -5.92
CA LEU A 147 10.33 16.38 -6.19
C LEU A 147 10.92 17.46 -5.28
N GLU A 148 10.21 18.57 -5.06
CA GLU A 148 10.61 19.63 -4.12
C GLU A 148 10.87 19.04 -2.72
N HIS A 149 9.96 18.21 -2.22
CA HIS A 149 10.19 17.54 -0.94
C HIS A 149 11.39 16.58 -0.96
N ILE A 150 11.60 15.82 -2.03
CA ILE A 150 12.77 14.95 -2.14
C ILE A 150 14.07 15.76 -2.13
N GLN A 151 14.09 16.91 -2.82
CA GLN A 151 15.22 17.84 -2.82
C GLN A 151 15.48 18.44 -1.43
N ASP A 152 14.41 18.70 -0.66
CA ASP A 152 14.49 19.13 0.74
C ASP A 152 14.89 18.02 1.72
N GLY A 153 15.30 16.85 1.23
CA GLY A 153 15.76 15.72 2.05
C GLY A 153 14.65 14.84 2.63
N TRP A 154 13.42 14.92 2.11
CA TRP A 154 12.37 13.97 2.48
C TRP A 154 12.53 12.65 1.71
N GLU A 155 12.28 11.53 2.38
CA GLU A 155 12.35 10.20 1.80
C GLU A 155 10.97 9.57 1.63
N ILE A 156 10.70 8.97 0.47
CA ILE A 156 9.49 8.15 0.27
C ILE A 156 9.63 6.82 1.00
N THR A 157 8.74 6.57 1.95
CA THR A 157 8.76 5.37 2.79
C THR A 157 7.77 4.30 2.35
N SER A 158 6.67 4.69 1.69
CA SER A 158 5.70 3.76 1.10
C SER A 158 4.80 4.44 0.09
N ILE A 159 4.19 3.62 -0.77
CA ILE A 159 3.13 4.02 -1.69
C ILE A 159 1.83 3.33 -1.26
N THR A 160 0.74 4.07 -1.20
CA THR A 160 -0.59 3.54 -0.89
C THR A 160 -1.48 3.61 -2.11
N MET A 161 -2.15 2.51 -2.44
CA MET A 161 -3.12 2.40 -3.53
C MET A 161 -4.54 2.20 -2.97
N THR A 162 -5.49 2.95 -3.51
CA THR A 162 -6.93 2.77 -3.23
C THR A 162 -7.60 1.85 -4.26
N LYS A 163 -8.83 1.40 -3.98
CA LYS A 163 -9.67 0.65 -4.94
C LYS A 163 -9.79 1.33 -6.31
N ASP A 164 -9.84 2.66 -6.31
CA ASP A 164 -10.05 3.48 -7.51
C ASP A 164 -8.72 3.84 -8.20
N PHE A 165 -7.64 3.08 -7.94
CA PHE A 165 -6.27 3.28 -8.47
C PHE A 165 -5.68 4.68 -8.30
N ARG A 166 -6.08 5.39 -7.23
CA ARG A 166 -5.35 6.56 -6.75
C ARG A 166 -4.15 6.12 -5.92
N PHE A 167 -3.02 6.81 -6.11
CA PHE A 167 -1.75 6.50 -5.47
C PHE A 167 -1.30 7.66 -4.58
N TYR A 168 -0.76 7.33 -3.42
CA TYR A 168 -0.26 8.29 -2.45
C TYR A 168 1.12 7.89 -1.95
N ALA A 169 2.10 8.78 -2.05
CA ALA A 169 3.39 8.62 -1.40
C ALA A 169 3.34 9.11 0.04
N THR A 170 3.74 8.23 0.96
CA THR A 170 4.09 8.64 2.32
C THR A 170 5.56 9.00 2.36
N ILE A 171 5.85 10.26 2.65
CA ILE A 171 7.22 10.78 2.81
C ILE A 171 7.52 11.04 4.28
N LYS A 172 8.78 10.91 4.67
CA LYS A 172 9.28 11.23 6.01
C LYS A 172 10.57 12.04 5.93
N LYS A 173 10.81 12.88 6.93
CA LYS A 173 12.07 13.57 7.15
C LYS A 173 12.48 13.30 8.60
N GLU A 174 13.72 12.84 8.78
CA GLU A 174 14.31 12.62 10.10
C GLU A 174 14.49 13.94 10.85
#